data_AF-A0A0K8QIK2-F1
#
_entry.id   AF-A0A0K8QIK2-F1
#
_cell.length_a   1.000
_cell.length_b   1.000
_cell.length_c   1.000
_cell.angle_alpha   90.00
_cell.angle_beta   90.00
_cell.angle_gamma   90.00
#
_symmetry.space_group_name_H-M   'P 1'
#
loop_
_entity.id
_entity.type
_entity.pdbx_description
1 polymer ?
#
loop_
_entity_poly.entity_id
_entity_poly.type
_entity_poly.pdbx_seq_one_letter_code
_entity_poly.pdbx_strand_id
1 'polypeptide(L)'
;HPGLTGGNGADVVIDAVAPGDLQAGFYARDLAGRVVLVGVPTPGMLLDLPLLDVFGRGGSLKSSWYGDCLPSRDFPMLVAHYKQGNLDLDAFVSERITIDQVEEAFAKMHEGKVLRSVVEIG
;
A
#
# COMPACT_ATOMS: atom_id res chain seq x y z
N HIS A 1 -8.07 -0.11 15.03
CA HIS A 1 -9.26 -0.01 15.93
C HIS A 1 -9.26 -1.26 16.82
N PRO A 2 -9.04 -1.15 18.14
CA PRO A 2 -8.78 -2.31 19.01
C PRO A 2 -9.91 -3.36 19.03
N GLY A 3 -11.15 -2.96 18.76
CA GLY A 3 -12.29 -3.89 18.72
C GLY A 3 -12.32 -4.86 17.52
N LEU A 4 -11.53 -4.62 16.46
CA LEU A 4 -11.54 -5.48 15.25
C LEU A 4 -10.63 -6.70 15.38
N THR A 5 -9.71 -6.69 16.35
CA THR A 5 -8.67 -7.73 16.52
C THR A 5 -8.66 -8.30 17.93
N GLY A 6 -9.79 -8.23 18.64
CA GLY A 6 -9.89 -8.69 20.03
C GLY A 6 -8.99 -7.94 21.01
N GLY A 7 -8.51 -6.74 20.64
CA GLY A 7 -7.61 -5.92 21.45
C GLY A 7 -6.12 -6.16 21.21
N ASN A 8 -5.74 -7.15 20.40
CA ASN A 8 -4.33 -7.58 20.27
C ASN A 8 -3.55 -6.77 19.22
N GLY A 9 -4.23 -6.33 18.17
CA GLY A 9 -3.59 -5.75 16.96
C GLY A 9 -3.66 -6.72 15.79
N ALA A 10 -3.23 -6.28 14.60
CA ALA A 10 -3.25 -7.12 13.41
C ALA A 10 -1.98 -7.98 13.30
N ASP A 11 -2.10 -9.21 12.76
CA ASP A 11 -0.93 -10.06 12.48
C ASP A 11 0.03 -9.40 11.49
N VAL A 12 -0.55 -8.69 10.50
CA VAL A 12 0.17 -7.96 9.45
C VAL A 12 -0.45 -6.58 9.29
N VAL A 13 0.39 -5.55 9.32
CA VAL A 13 0.04 -4.16 9.00
C VAL A 13 0.82 -3.74 7.75
N ILE A 14 0.13 -3.13 6.79
CA ILE A 14 0.74 -2.57 5.57
C ILE A 14 0.56 -1.05 5.62
N ASP A 15 1.66 -0.32 5.72
CA ASP A 15 1.66 1.13 5.60
C ASP A 15 1.89 1.53 4.13
N ALA A 16 0.85 2.06 3.50
CA ALA A 16 0.86 2.46 2.08
C ALA A 16 0.76 3.99 1.88
N VAL A 17 0.94 4.79 2.95
CA VAL A 17 0.58 6.22 2.91
C VAL A 17 1.78 7.15 2.76
N ALA A 18 2.95 6.77 3.29
CA ALA A 18 4.07 7.68 3.55
C ALA A 18 4.22 8.85 2.54
N PRO A 19 4.40 10.11 3.02
CA PRO A 19 4.67 10.49 4.41
C PRO A 19 3.43 10.40 5.33
N GLY A 20 3.62 9.85 6.53
CA GLY A 20 2.55 9.60 7.50
C GLY A 20 3.11 9.11 8.85
N ASP A 21 2.21 8.79 9.79
CA ASP A 21 2.59 8.24 11.10
C ASP A 21 2.97 6.76 11.00
N LEU A 22 4.24 6.50 10.69
CA LEU A 22 4.80 5.15 10.59
C LEU A 22 4.83 4.43 11.96
N GLN A 23 4.83 5.14 13.08
CA GLN A 23 4.79 4.54 14.41
C GLN A 23 3.41 3.94 14.69
N ALA A 24 2.34 4.60 14.25
CA ALA A 24 0.99 4.03 14.35
C ALA A 24 0.91 2.66 13.65
N GLY A 25 1.52 2.53 12.46
CA GLY A 25 1.63 1.24 11.77
C GLY A 25 2.41 0.20 12.60
N PHE A 26 3.50 0.61 13.24
CA PHE A 26 4.27 -0.25 14.14
C PHE A 26 3.43 -0.72 15.34
N TYR A 27 2.69 0.17 16.01
CA TYR A 27 1.92 -0.16 17.21
C TYR A 27 0.56 -0.81 16.93
N ALA A 28 0.05 -0.74 15.68
CA ALA A 28 -1.20 -1.37 15.28
C ALA A 28 -1.11 -2.89 15.11
N ARG A 29 0.11 -3.44 15.01
CA ARG A 29 0.32 -4.89 14.89
C ARG A 29 0.35 -5.57 16.26
N ASP A 30 -0.01 -6.85 16.27
CA ASP A 30 0.09 -7.71 17.45
C ASP A 30 1.55 -7.95 17.88
N LEU A 31 1.76 -8.46 19.08
CA LEU A 31 3.02 -9.05 19.49
C LEU A 31 3.44 -10.13 18.48
N ALA A 32 4.71 -10.14 18.14
CA ALA A 32 5.29 -10.93 17.06
C ALA A 32 4.74 -10.66 15.64
N GLY A 33 3.83 -9.69 15.45
CA GLY A 33 3.29 -9.30 14.17
C GLY A 33 4.28 -8.62 13.24
N ARG A 34 3.88 -8.44 11.98
CA ARG A 34 4.69 -7.79 10.92
C ARG A 34 4.11 -6.44 10.52
N VAL A 35 4.96 -5.42 10.44
CA VAL A 35 4.64 -4.19 9.71
C VAL A 35 5.47 -4.11 8.42
N VAL A 36 4.80 -3.83 7.30
CA VAL A 36 5.40 -3.68 5.98
C VAL A 36 5.24 -2.23 5.53
N LEU A 37 6.37 -1.55 5.28
CA LEU A 37 6.42 -0.18 4.79
C LEU A 37 6.45 -0.20 3.25
N VAL A 38 5.35 0.21 2.62
CA VAL A 38 5.17 0.30 1.16
C VAL A 38 5.15 1.75 0.69
N GLY A 39 4.58 2.66 1.50
CA GLY A 39 4.59 4.10 1.22
C GLY A 39 6.01 4.64 1.02
N VAL A 40 6.16 5.63 0.16
CA VAL A 40 7.47 6.19 -0.21
C VAL A 40 7.85 7.33 0.77
N PRO A 41 8.90 7.18 1.59
CA PRO A 41 9.31 8.23 2.51
C PRO A 41 9.91 9.43 1.75
N THR A 42 9.79 10.62 2.32
CA THR A 42 10.51 11.80 1.82
C THR A 42 11.99 11.75 2.23
N PRO A 43 12.89 12.41 1.48
CA PRO A 43 14.29 12.52 1.89
C PRO A 43 14.42 13.12 3.29
N GLY A 44 15.09 12.39 4.20
CA GLY A 44 15.29 12.82 5.59
C GLY A 44 14.19 12.39 6.56
N MET A 45 13.12 11.72 6.11
CA MET A 45 12.13 11.12 7.00
C MET A 45 12.79 10.05 7.88
N LEU A 46 12.54 10.12 9.19
CA LEU A 46 13.05 9.18 10.17
C LEU A 46 11.89 8.36 10.76
N LEU A 47 12.17 7.09 11.03
CA LEU A 47 11.34 6.25 11.89
C LEU A 47 12.02 6.14 13.24
N ASP A 48 11.53 6.90 14.21
CA ASP A 48 11.99 6.82 15.59
C ASP A 48 11.14 5.80 16.35
N LEU A 49 11.77 4.78 16.93
CA LEU A 49 11.10 3.74 17.69
C LEU A 49 11.98 3.37 18.89
N PRO A 50 11.41 3.28 20.11
CA PRO A 50 12.16 2.77 21.25
C PRO A 50 12.67 1.36 20.97
N LEU A 51 13.98 1.15 21.07
CA LEU A 51 14.58 -0.16 20.78
C LEU A 51 14.02 -1.26 21.71
N LEU A 52 13.65 -0.90 22.94
CA LEU A 52 12.97 -1.81 23.86
C LEU A 52 11.63 -2.31 23.30
N ASP A 53 10.87 -1.47 22.59
CA ASP A 53 9.62 -1.87 21.96
C ASP A 53 9.87 -2.73 20.72
N VAL A 54 10.89 -2.40 19.93
CA VAL A 54 11.32 -3.22 18.78
C VAL A 54 11.71 -4.63 19.23
N PHE A 55 12.50 -4.72 20.30
CA PHE A 55 12.92 -5.99 20.87
C PHE A 55 11.78 -6.74 21.57
N GLY A 56 11.08 -6.06 22.48
CA GLY A 56 10.09 -6.65 23.37
C GLY A 56 8.79 -7.07 22.69
N ARG A 57 8.37 -6.36 21.63
CA ARG A 57 7.22 -6.75 20.82
C ARG A 57 7.55 -7.85 19.82
N GLY A 58 8.83 -8.02 19.48
CA GLY A 58 9.29 -8.99 18.48
C GLY A 58 8.69 -8.78 17.09
N GLY A 59 8.62 -9.87 16.33
CA GLY A 59 8.08 -9.87 14.98
C GLY A 59 9.04 -9.24 13.97
N SER A 60 8.50 -8.49 13.01
CA SER A 60 9.34 -7.89 11.96
C SER A 60 8.84 -6.54 11.48
N LEU A 61 9.80 -5.65 11.22
CA LEU A 61 9.62 -4.41 10.48
C LEU A 61 10.34 -4.58 9.15
N LYS A 62 9.60 -4.44 8.04
CA LYS A 62 10.12 -4.72 6.71
C LYS A 62 9.77 -3.57 5.75
N SER A 63 10.71 -3.16 4.91
CA SER A 63 10.42 -2.34 3.73
C SER A 63 10.01 -3.23 2.55
N SER A 64 9.11 -2.74 1.70
CA SER A 64 8.69 -3.42 0.48
C SER A 64 8.77 -2.44 -0.69
N TRP A 65 9.84 -2.52 -1.46
CA TRP A 65 10.03 -1.65 -2.61
C TRP A 65 9.40 -2.29 -3.84
N TYR A 66 8.44 -1.59 -4.46
CA TYR A 66 7.70 -2.12 -5.61
C TYR A 66 7.03 -3.48 -5.30
N GLY A 67 6.53 -3.66 -4.07
CA GLY A 67 5.96 -4.94 -3.62
C GLY A 67 6.98 -6.07 -3.43
N ASP A 68 8.28 -5.77 -3.42
CA ASP A 68 9.40 -6.71 -3.58
C ASP A 68 9.21 -7.61 -4.81
N CYS A 69 8.55 -7.06 -5.82
CA CYS A 69 8.19 -7.76 -7.04
C CYS A 69 9.44 -8.00 -7.89
N LEU A 70 9.55 -9.22 -8.42
CA LEU A 70 10.37 -9.54 -9.57
C LEU A 70 9.44 -9.61 -10.80
N PRO A 71 9.35 -8.57 -11.63
CA PRO A 71 8.30 -8.45 -12.64
C PRO A 71 8.23 -9.63 -13.60
N SER A 72 9.38 -10.15 -14.03
CA SER A 72 9.47 -11.30 -14.94
C SER A 72 8.85 -12.57 -14.37
N ARG A 73 8.83 -12.72 -13.04
CA ARG A 73 8.25 -13.85 -12.33
C ARG A 73 6.81 -13.57 -11.91
N ASP A 74 6.55 -12.41 -11.33
CA ASP A 74 5.32 -12.13 -10.60
C ASP A 74 4.20 -11.59 -11.49
N PHE A 75 4.51 -10.81 -12.53
CA PHE A 75 3.48 -10.27 -13.41
C PHE A 75 2.71 -11.34 -14.18
N PRO A 76 3.35 -12.39 -14.75
CA PRO A 76 2.63 -13.48 -15.38
C PRO A 76 1.61 -14.14 -14.44
N MET A 77 1.96 -14.32 -13.17
CA MET A 77 1.08 -14.86 -12.14
C MET A 77 -0.10 -13.92 -11.87
N LEU A 78 0.14 -12.62 -11.64
CA LEU A 78 -0.92 -11.64 -11.39
C LEU A 78 -1.91 -11.54 -12.58
N VAL A 79 -1.41 -11.57 -13.81
CA VAL A 79 -2.24 -11.59 -15.03
C VAL A 79 -3.08 -12.86 -15.10
N ALA A 80 -2.53 -14.02 -14.72
CA ALA A 80 -3.28 -15.26 -14.67
C ALA A 80 -4.42 -15.19 -13.63
N HIS A 81 -4.16 -14.65 -12.44
CA HIS A 81 -5.21 -14.44 -11.43
C HIS A 81 -6.30 -13.48 -11.91
N TYR A 82 -5.96 -12.40 -12.60
CA TYR A 82 -6.94 -11.51 -13.23
C TYR A 82 -7.80 -12.25 -14.25
N LYS A 83 -7.19 -12.98 -15.20
CA LYS A 83 -7.90 -13.75 -16.23
C LYS A 83 -8.80 -14.86 -15.65
N GLN A 84 -8.47 -15.37 -14.47
CA GLN A 84 -9.28 -16.37 -13.75
C GLN A 84 -10.39 -15.74 -12.89
N GLY A 85 -10.47 -14.41 -12.79
CA GLY A 85 -11.43 -13.70 -11.94
C GLY A 85 -11.05 -13.69 -10.45
N ASN A 86 -9.83 -14.11 -10.10
CA ASN A 86 -9.34 -14.10 -8.71
C ASN A 86 -8.85 -12.71 -8.26
N LEU A 87 -8.66 -11.80 -9.22
CA LEU A 87 -8.22 -10.43 -8.98
C LEU A 87 -9.09 -9.50 -9.82
N ASP A 88 -9.94 -8.69 -9.18
CA ASP A 88 -10.79 -7.71 -9.87
C ASP A 88 -10.01 -6.41 -10.08
N LEU A 89 -9.28 -6.33 -11.20
CA LEU A 89 -8.58 -5.10 -11.58
C LEU A 89 -9.53 -4.06 -12.20
N ASP A 90 -10.68 -4.49 -12.70
CA ASP A 90 -11.63 -3.60 -13.38
C ASP A 90 -12.29 -2.65 -12.36
N ALA A 91 -12.55 -3.12 -11.13
CA ALA A 91 -13.05 -2.30 -10.03
C ALA A 91 -12.13 -1.11 -9.65
N PHE A 92 -10.84 -1.15 -10.00
CA PHE A 92 -9.92 -0.04 -9.74
C PHE A 92 -10.01 1.07 -10.79
N VAL A 93 -10.53 0.79 -11.99
CA VAL A 93 -10.64 1.77 -13.07
C VAL A 93 -11.85 2.67 -12.80
N SER A 94 -11.58 3.89 -12.35
CA SER A 94 -12.62 4.88 -12.05
C SER A 94 -13.10 5.62 -13.30
N GLU A 95 -12.22 5.78 -14.29
CA GLU A 95 -12.55 6.41 -15.58
C GLU A 95 -11.60 5.97 -16.69
N ARG A 96 -12.08 6.10 -17.93
CA ARG A 96 -11.29 5.96 -19.16
C ARG A 96 -11.29 7.31 -19.86
N ILE A 97 -10.12 7.82 -20.20
CA ILE A 97 -9.91 9.16 -20.74
C ILE A 97 -9.11 9.11 -22.03
N THR A 98 -9.29 10.10 -22.90
CA THR A 98 -8.41 10.31 -24.06
C THR A 98 -7.18 11.11 -23.66
N ILE A 99 -6.18 11.17 -24.55
CA ILE A 99 -4.96 11.96 -24.31
C ILE A 99 -5.26 13.46 -24.11
N ASP A 100 -6.30 13.99 -24.78
CA ASP A 100 -6.70 15.40 -24.68
C ASP A 100 -7.35 15.75 -23.33
N GLN A 101 -7.77 14.73 -22.56
CA GLN A 101 -8.45 14.88 -21.27
C GLN A 101 -7.51 14.74 -20.06
N VAL A 102 -6.21 14.58 -20.30
CA VAL A 102 -5.20 14.31 -19.25
C VAL A 102 -5.15 15.42 -18.19
N GLU A 103 -5.23 16.69 -18.58
CA GLU A 103 -5.20 17.82 -17.64
C GLU A 103 -6.39 17.81 -16.67
N GLU A 104 -7.60 17.51 -17.17
CA GLU A 104 -8.80 17.39 -16.34
C GLU A 104 -8.67 16.22 -15.36
N ALA A 105 -8.11 15.09 -15.81
CA ALA A 105 -7.87 13.93 -14.96
C ALA A 105 -6.86 14.23 -13.84
N PHE A 106 -5.81 15.03 -14.10
CA PHE A 106 -4.87 15.48 -13.07
C PHE A 106 -5.55 16.32 -11.98
N ALA A 107 -6.49 17.18 -12.35
CA ALA A 107 -7.27 17.97 -11.40
C ALA A 107 -8.17 17.06 -10.52
N LYS A 108 -8.89 16.12 -11.14
CA LYS A 108 -9.72 15.13 -10.41
C LYS A 108 -8.90 14.27 -9.45
N MET A 109 -7.69 13.88 -9.85
CA MET A 109 -6.76 13.10 -9.02
C MET A 109 -6.34 13.91 -7.78
N HIS A 110 -6.01 15.19 -7.94
CA HIS A 110 -5.66 16.07 -6.80
C HIS A 110 -6.82 16.26 -5.82
N GLU A 111 -8.05 16.30 -6.31
CA GLU A 111 -9.26 16.42 -5.48
C GLU A 111 -9.69 15.08 -4.84
N GLY A 112 -8.99 13.98 -5.12
CA GLY A 112 -9.32 12.64 -4.61
C GLY A 112 -10.61 12.05 -5.17
N LYS A 113 -11.09 12.56 -6.32
CA LYS A 113 -12.36 12.14 -6.95
C LYS A 113 -12.23 10.88 -7.80
N VAL A 114 -11.01 10.43 -8.09
CA VAL A 114 -10.72 9.25 -8.91
C VAL A 114 -9.61 8.42 -8.26
N LEU A 115 -9.73 7.09 -8.35
CA LEU A 115 -8.71 6.15 -7.86
C LEU A 115 -7.68 5.82 -8.95
N ARG A 116 -8.16 5.51 -10.17
CA ARG A 116 -7.29 5.25 -11.33
C ARG A 116 -7.98 5.65 -12.64
N SER A 117 -7.27 6.42 -13.45
CA SER A 117 -7.69 6.79 -14.80
C SER A 117 -6.87 5.99 -15.83
N VAL A 118 -7.54 5.42 -16.84
CA VAL A 118 -6.88 4.71 -17.94
C VAL A 118 -6.90 5.61 -19.17
N VAL A 119 -5.72 5.94 -19.69
CA VAL A 119 -5.58 6.71 -20.94
C VAL A 119 -5.66 5.75 -22.13
N GLU A 120 -6.60 5.99 -23.03
CA GLU A 120 -6.74 5.24 -24.28
C GLU A 120 -6.08 6.01 -25.43
N ILE A 121 -5.14 5.35 -26.11
CA ILE A 121 -4.47 5.89 -27.29
C ILE A 121 -5.10 5.22 -28.51
N GLY A 122 -5.80 6.02 -29.32
CA GLY A 122 -6.37 5.65 -30.61
C GLY A 122 -5.51 6.16 -31.77
#